data_AF-G5BA27-F1
#
_entry.id   AF-G5BA27-F1
#
_cell.length_a   1.000
_cell.length_b   1.000
_cell.length_c   1.000
_cell.angle_alpha   90.00
_cell.angle_beta   90.00
_cell.angle_gamma   90.00
#
_symmetry.space_group_name_H-M   'P 1'
#
loop_
_entity.id
_entity.type
_entity.pdbx_description
1 polymer ?
#
loop_
_entity_poly.entity_id
_entity_poly.type
_entity_poly.pdbx_seq_one_letter_code
_entity_poly.pdbx_strand_id
1 'polypeptide(L)' 'MPKNKGKGDYLDNKADVILKYNGDEARSLKAYGKLPEHAKINETDTFGPGDDDEIQFDDIGDDDEDIDDI' A
#
# COMPACT_ATOMS: atom_id res chain seq x y z
N MET A 1 -33.67 -38.03 -0.09
CA MET A 1 -33.56 -36.65 -0.64
C MET A 1 -32.10 -36.33 -0.85
N PRO A 2 -31.61 -36.14 -2.09
CA PRO A 2 -30.24 -35.69 -2.30
C PRO A 2 -30.14 -34.19 -1.95
N LYS A 3 -29.20 -33.84 -1.06
CA LYS A 3 -28.88 -32.45 -0.74
C LYS A 3 -28.10 -31.86 -1.90
N ASN A 4 -28.71 -30.94 -2.64
CA ASN A 4 -28.12 -30.24 -3.77
C ASN A 4 -27.05 -29.25 -3.26
N LYS A 5 -25.81 -29.71 -3.05
CA LYS A 5 -24.64 -28.83 -2.87
C LYS A 5 -24.23 -28.31 -4.25
N GLY A 6 -24.63 -27.09 -4.60
CA GLY A 6 -24.28 -26.60 -5.94
C GLY A 6 -24.60 -25.14 -6.22
N LYS A 7 -24.44 -24.23 -5.25
CA LYS A 7 -24.53 -22.76 -5.48
C LYS A 7 -23.69 -21.88 -4.54
N GLY A 8 -22.76 -22.44 -3.76
CA GLY A 8 -21.99 -21.67 -2.76
C GLY A 8 -20.59 -21.27 -3.21
N ASP A 9 -19.87 -22.22 -3.79
CA ASP A 9 -18.40 -22.18 -3.82
C ASP A 9 -17.84 -21.13 -4.81
N TYR A 10 -18.57 -20.77 -5.86
CA TYR A 10 -18.11 -19.82 -6.88
C TYR A 10 -18.21 -18.35 -6.44
N LEU A 11 -19.11 -18.04 -5.49
CA LEU A 11 -19.29 -16.68 -4.96
C LEU A 11 -18.58 -16.51 -3.62
N ASP A 12 -18.38 -17.58 -2.85
CA ASP A 12 -17.62 -17.57 -1.60
C ASP A 12 -16.16 -17.12 -1.80
N ASN A 13 -15.61 -17.35 -3.00
CA ASN A 13 -14.25 -16.95 -3.36
C ASN A 13 -14.11 -15.50 -3.86
N LYS A 14 -15.16 -14.68 -3.78
CA LYS A 14 -15.15 -13.30 -4.27
C LYS A 14 -15.60 -12.34 -3.17
N ALA A 15 -14.91 -11.20 -3.06
CA ALA A 15 -15.26 -10.12 -2.16
C ALA A 15 -15.06 -8.77 -2.87
N ASP A 16 -15.86 -7.79 -2.51
CA ASP A 16 -15.71 -6.41 -2.98
C ASP A 16 -14.70 -5.65 -2.12
N VAL A 17 -13.97 -4.72 -2.73
CA VAL A 17 -13.05 -3.83 -2.01
C VAL A 17 -13.86 -2.66 -1.45
N ILE A 18 -13.84 -2.50 -0.12
CA ILE A 18 -14.56 -1.43 0.59
C ILE A 18 -13.67 -0.28 1.06
N LEU A 19 -12.39 -0.55 1.32
CA LEU A 19 -11.43 0.43 1.82
C LEU A 19 -9.99 0.03 1.44
N LYS A 20 -9.14 1.02 1.14
CA LYS A 20 -7.68 0.86 1.02
C LYS A 20 -7.04 1.25 2.36
N TYR A 21 -6.26 0.34 2.96
CA TYR A 21 -5.45 0.64 4.14
C TYR A 21 -4.07 1.15 3.73
N ASN A 22 -3.51 2.06 4.51
CA ASN A 22 -2.12 2.46 4.37
C ASN A 22 -1.16 1.45 5.05
N GLY A 23 0.16 1.66 4.90
CA GLY A 23 1.16 0.77 5.48
C GLY A 23 1.06 0.63 7.00
N ASP A 24 0.84 1.73 7.71
CA ASP A 24 0.75 1.76 9.18
C ASP A 24 -0.49 1.04 9.73
N GLU A 25 -1.64 1.24 9.08
CA GLU A 25 -2.89 0.55 9.37
C GLU A 25 -2.75 -0.96 9.11
N ALA A 26 -2.05 -1.34 8.04
CA ALA A 26 -1.79 -2.75 7.73
C ALA A 26 -0.90 -3.43 8.78
N ARG A 27 0.10 -2.73 9.34
CA ARG A 27 0.89 -3.23 10.49
C ARG A 27 0.01 -3.41 11.73
N SER A 28 -0.89 -2.47 11.97
CA SER A 28 -1.85 -2.54 13.08
C SER A 28 -2.77 -3.75 12.91
N LEU A 29 -3.30 -4.00 11.71
CA LEU A 29 -4.10 -5.18 11.37
C LEU A 29 -3.35 -6.49 11.60
N LYS A 30 -2.05 -6.52 11.30
CA LYS A 30 -1.17 -7.67 11.60
C LYS A 30 -1.02 -7.88 13.11
N ALA A 31 -0.82 -6.82 13.89
CA ALA A 31 -0.74 -6.90 15.34
C ALA A 31 -2.06 -7.36 16.00
N TYR A 32 -3.21 -6.96 15.43
CA TYR A 32 -4.53 -7.41 15.87
C TYR A 32 -4.92 -8.81 15.38
N GLY A 33 -4.03 -9.52 14.66
CA GLY A 33 -4.28 -10.86 14.14
C GLY A 33 -5.32 -10.93 13.03
N LYS A 34 -5.60 -9.81 12.34
CA LYS A 34 -6.48 -9.75 11.17
C LYS A 34 -5.75 -10.15 9.88
N LEU A 35 -4.42 -10.06 9.87
CA LEU A 35 -3.56 -10.57 8.81
C LEU A 35 -2.67 -11.70 9.35
N PRO A 36 -2.31 -12.68 8.51
CA PRO A 36 -1.33 -13.71 8.86
C PRO A 36 0.02 -13.13 9.28
N GLU A 37 0.76 -13.83 10.13
CA GLU A 37 2.09 -13.38 10.60
C GLU A 37 3.12 -13.29 9.46
N HIS A 38 2.98 -14.13 8.44
CA HIS A 38 3.80 -14.10 7.23
C HIS A 38 3.29 -13.12 6.17
N ALA A 39 2.22 -12.36 6.44
CA ALA A 39 1.74 -11.36 5.52
C ALA A 39 2.82 -10.30 5.29
N LYS A 40 3.20 -10.12 4.02
CA LYS A 40 4.12 -9.09 3.56
C LYS A 40 3.32 -7.83 3.30
N ILE A 41 3.61 -6.77 4.04
CA ILE A 41 3.04 -5.45 3.81
C ILE A 41 3.95 -4.75 2.77
N ASN A 42 3.35 -4.27 1.68
CA ASN A 42 4.05 -3.42 0.73
C ASN A 42 3.98 -2.00 1.27
N GLU A 43 5.08 -1.52 1.85
CA GLU A 43 5.19 -0.19 2.45
C GLU A 43 5.53 0.89 1.42
N THR A 44 5.42 0.59 0.12
CA THR A 44 5.77 1.47 -1.00
C THR A 44 4.78 2.64 -1.21
N ASP A 45 4.09 3.07 -0.16
CA ASP A 45 3.34 4.32 -0.08
C ASP A 45 4.24 5.29 0.70
N THR A 46 5.45 5.54 0.19
CA THR A 46 6.42 6.51 0.77
C THR A 46 5.90 7.95 0.68
N PHE A 47 4.83 8.12 -0.08
CA PHE A 47 4.19 9.36 -0.44
C PHE A 47 2.70 9.10 -0.31
N GLY A 48 2.04 9.73 0.65
CA GLY A 48 0.61 9.58 0.88
C GLY A 48 -0.19 10.11 -0.32
N PRO A 49 -1.53 10.05 -0.31
CA PRO A 49 -2.38 10.55 -1.41
C PRO A 49 -2.28 12.07 -1.69
N GLY A 50 -1.30 12.78 -1.11
CA GLY A 50 -1.04 14.20 -1.35
C GLY A 50 0.36 14.52 -1.90
N ASP A 51 1.16 13.51 -2.23
CA ASP A 51 2.58 13.69 -2.57
C ASP A 51 2.90 13.50 -4.07
N ASP A 52 1.88 13.38 -4.93
CA ASP A 52 2.06 13.14 -6.37
C ASP A 52 2.20 14.42 -7.22
N ASP A 53 1.96 15.62 -6.67
CA ASP A 53 1.79 16.83 -7.49
C ASP A 53 2.68 18.04 -7.13
N GLU A 54 3.45 18.02 -6.04
CA GLU A 54 4.27 19.17 -5.63
C GLU A 54 5.76 18.81 -5.48
N ILE A 55 6.51 18.91 -6.58
CA ILE A 55 7.97 19.08 -6.52
C ILE A 55 8.25 20.58 -6.38
N GLN A 56 8.50 21.05 -5.16
CA GLN A 56 9.01 22.40 -4.92
C GLN A 56 10.52 22.40 -5.18
N PHE A 57 10.92 22.82 -6.38
CA PHE A 57 12.28 23.23 -6.66
C PHE A 57 12.46 24.63 -6.06
N ASP A 58 12.85 24.69 -4.80
CA ASP A 58 13.48 25.92 -4.29
C ASP A 58 14.77 26.09 -5.07
N ASP A 59 14.77 27.08 -5.95
CA ASP A 59 15.87 27.65 -6.73
C ASP A 59 17.27 27.36 -6.14
N ILE A 60 17.81 26.16 -6.40
CA ILE A 60 19.23 25.85 -6.23
C ILE A 60 19.94 26.44 -7.45
N GLY A 61 19.89 27.76 -7.54
CA GLY A 61 20.57 28.55 -8.54
C GLY A 61 21.42 29.58 -7.84
N ASP A 62 22.51 29.16 -7.19
CA ASP A 62 23.70 30.02 -7.02
C ASP A 62 24.96 29.35 -6.39
N ASP A 63 25.21 28.05 -6.54
CA ASP A 63 26.55 27.53 -6.14
C ASP A 63 26.97 26.24 -6.88
N ASP A 64 26.99 26.30 -8.22
CA ASP A 64 27.69 25.31 -9.07
C ASP A 64 29.18 25.66 -9.23
N GLU A 65 29.85 26.11 -8.15
CA GLU A 65 31.28 26.48 -8.19
C GLU A 65 32.21 25.51 -7.45
N ASP A 66 31.81 24.29 -7.10
CA ASP A 66 32.75 23.30 -6.50
C ASP A 66 32.35 21.83 -6.77
N ILE A 67 32.21 21.42 -8.05
CA ILE A 67 32.38 20.01 -8.44
C ILE A 67 33.73 19.85 -9.14
N ASP A 68 34.79 20.21 -8.43
CA ASP A 68 36.15 19.84 -8.80
C ASP A 68 36.48 18.45 -8.21
N ASP A 69 37.04 17.59 -9.07
CA ASP A 69 37.57 16.23 -8.85
C ASP A 69 36.58 15.04 -8.79
N ILE A 70 36.28 14.49 -9.98
CA ILE A 70 36.12 13.04 -10.23
C ILE A 70 37.11 12.59 -11.32
#